data_AF-A0A967GU52-F1
#
_entry.id   AF-A0A967GU52-F1
#
_cell.length_a   1.000
_cell.length_b   1.000
_cell.length_c   1.000
_cell.angle_alpha   90.00
_cell.angle_beta   90.00
_cell.angle_gamma   90.00
#
_symmetry.space_group_name_H-M   'P 1'
#
loop_
_entity.id
_entity.type
_entity.pdbx_description
1 polymer ?
#
loop_
_entity_poly.entity_id
_entity_poly.type
_entity_poly.pdbx_seq_one_letter_code
_entity_poly.pdbx_strand_id
1 'polypeptide(L)' 'PAEEFRAGMAEIIKYGVIEDPDLFAYLESHVEAIQGQDPQALEHIIATSCAIKARVVEKDERESRYRMVL' A
#
# COMPACT_ATOMS: atom_id res chain seq x y z
N PRO A 1 -1.42 -17.32 8.05
CA PRO A 1 -1.31 -16.07 8.85
C PRO A 1 -0.13 -15.17 8.43
N ALA A 2 1.12 -15.65 8.49
CA ALA A 2 2.28 -14.86 8.07
C ALA A 2 2.38 -14.69 6.53
N GLU A 3 1.92 -15.69 5.78
CA GLU A 3 1.86 -15.61 4.30
C GLU A 3 0.87 -14.56 3.82
N GLU A 4 -0.33 -14.53 4.38
CA GLU A 4 -1.34 -13.50 4.09
C GLU A 4 -0.83 -12.09 4.39
N PHE A 5 -0.12 -11.92 5.53
CA PHE A 5 0.50 -10.64 5.87
C PHE A 5 1.54 -10.22 4.83
N ARG A 6 2.42 -11.15 4.41
CA ARG A 6 3.41 -10.88 3.37
C ARG A 6 2.76 -10.55 2.02
N ALA A 7 1.68 -11.25 1.67
CA ALA A 7 0.92 -10.98 0.45
C ALA A 7 0.31 -9.57 0.49
N GLY A 8 -0.31 -9.18 1.60
CA GLY A 8 -0.81 -7.82 1.81
C GLY A 8 0.30 -6.76 1.73
N MET A 9 1.45 -7.01 2.36
CA MET A 9 2.58 -6.09 2.30
C MET A 9 3.16 -5.93 0.89
N ALA A 10 3.16 -6.98 0.07
CA ALA A 10 3.62 -6.88 -1.32
C ALA A 10 2.78 -5.89 -2.13
N GLU A 11 1.46 -5.86 -1.92
CA GLU A 11 0.56 -4.90 -2.55
C GLU A 11 0.81 -3.46 -2.07
N ILE A 12 1.03 -3.27 -0.76
CA ILE A 12 1.35 -1.96 -0.19
C ILE A 12 2.69 -1.42 -0.73
N ILE A 13 3.70 -2.29 -0.81
CA ILE A 13 5.01 -1.94 -1.39
C ILE A 13 4.83 -1.54 -2.86
N LYS A 14 4.02 -2.28 -3.62
CA LYS A 14 3.69 -1.95 -5.00
C LYS A 14 3.15 -0.52 -5.08
N TYR A 15 2.14 -0.17 -4.27
CA TYR A 15 1.59 1.20 -4.22
C TYR A 15 2.66 2.27 -3.98
N GLY A 16 3.59 2.03 -3.07
CA GLY A 16 4.71 2.94 -2.84
C GLY A 16 5.61 3.11 -4.07
N VAL A 17 5.96 2.00 -4.73
CA VAL A 17 6.86 2.02 -5.88
C VAL A 17 6.25 2.71 -7.11
N ILE A 18 4.95 2.50 -7.37
CA ILE A 18 4.33 2.95 -8.63
C ILE A 18 3.56 4.27 -8.52
N GLU A 19 3.04 4.64 -7.35
CA GLU A 19 2.12 5.77 -7.22
C GLU A 19 2.47 6.74 -6.07
N ASP A 20 3.22 6.32 -5.05
CA ASP A 20 3.43 7.12 -3.84
C ASP A 20 4.84 6.96 -3.24
N PRO A 21 5.82 7.77 -3.69
CA PRO A 21 7.20 7.67 -3.20
C PRO A 21 7.34 7.97 -1.71
N ASP A 22 6.45 8.77 -1.12
CA ASP A 22 6.45 9.06 0.32
C ASP A 22 6.01 7.83 1.11
N LEU A 23 5.02 7.08 0.63
CA LEU A 23 4.68 5.77 1.18
C LEU A 23 5.87 4.81 1.10
N PHE A 24 6.59 4.76 -0.03
CA PHE A 24 7.75 3.90 -0.15
C PHE A 24 8.85 4.25 0.88
N ALA A 25 9.18 5.54 1.02
CA ALA A 25 10.13 6.01 2.03
C ALA A 25 9.66 5.71 3.47
N TYR A 26 8.35 5.81 3.73
CA TYR A 26 7.78 5.44 5.02
C TYR A 26 7.99 3.94 5.33
N LEU A 27 7.74 3.07 4.35
CA LEU A 27 7.94 1.62 4.49
C LEU A 27 9.40 1.28 4.81
N GLU A 28 10.36 1.91 4.13
CA GLU A 28 11.80 1.70 4.36
C GLU A 28 12.25 2.17 5.75
N SER A 29 11.66 3.25 6.26
CA SER A 29 12.03 3.82 7.57
C SER A 29 11.34 3.12 8.76
N HIS A 30 10.26 2.36 8.54
CA HIS A 30 9.46 1.74 9.61
C HIS A 30 9.39 0.20 9.52
N VAL A 31 10.34 -0.44 8.84
CA VAL A 31 10.35 -1.91 8.62
C VAL A 31 10.15 -2.71 9.91
N GLU A 32 10.87 -2.38 10.98
CA GLU A 32 10.79 -3.10 12.25
C GLU A 32 9.41 -2.97 12.90
N ALA A 33 8.84 -1.75 12.91
CA ALA A 33 7.51 -1.50 13.45
C ALA A 33 6.43 -2.25 12.66
N ILE A 34 6.54 -2.27 11.33
CA ILE A 34 5.60 -2.98 10.45
C ILE A 34 5.71 -4.49 10.63
N GLN A 35 6.93 -5.04 10.70
CA GLN A 35 7.16 -6.47 10.96
C GLN A 35 6.68 -6.88 12.36
N GLY A 36 6.82 -5.98 13.33
CA GLY A 36 6.28 -6.09 14.69
C GLY A 36 4.76 -5.90 14.78
N GLN A 37 4.09 -5.59 13.65
CA GLN A 37 2.66 -5.29 13.58
C GLN A 37 2.23 -4.16 14.53
N ASP A 38 3.08 -3.13 14.65
CA ASP A 38 2.75 -1.94 15.43
C ASP A 38 1.45 -1.30 14.92
N PRO A 39 0.44 -1.06 15.78
CA PRO A 39 -0.86 -0.57 15.35
C PRO A 39 -0.81 0.77 14.61
N GLN A 40 0.08 1.69 14.99
CA GLN A 40 0.16 3.02 14.36
C GLN A 40 0.80 2.91 12.97
N ALA A 41 1.86 2.11 12.85
CA ALA A 41 2.48 1.84 11.57
C ALA A 41 1.51 1.15 10.60
N LEU A 42 0.75 0.16 11.09
CA LEU A 42 -0.27 -0.54 10.29
C LEU A 42 -1.42 0.37 9.87
N GLU A 43 -1.95 1.19 10.80
CA GLU A 43 -3.02 2.14 10.50
C GLU A 43 -2.59 3.12 9.39
N HIS A 44 -1.37 3.66 9.50
CA HIS A 44 -0.83 4.57 8.50
C HIS A 44 -0.78 3.92 7.10
N ILE A 45 -0.12 2.75 6.97
CA ILE A 45 0.06 2.13 5.65
C ILE A 45 -1.26 1.65 5.04
N ILE A 46 -2.22 1.21 5.87
CA ILE A 46 -3.54 0.80 5.42
C ILE A 46 -4.34 2.01 4.93
N ALA A 47 -4.38 3.09 5.71
CA ALA A 47 -5.10 4.31 5.34
C ALA A 47 -4.56 4.92 4.04
N THR A 48 -3.23 5.01 3.91
CA THR A 48 -2.57 5.51 2.70
C THR A 48 -2.87 4.63 1.49
N SER A 49 -2.81 3.30 1.65
CA SER A 49 -3.14 2.35 0.58
C SER A 49 -4.59 2.47 0.11
N CYS A 50 -5.54 2.60 1.03
CA CYS A 50 -6.95 2.85 0.72
C CYS A 50 -7.14 4.15 -0.07
N ALA A 51 -6.45 5.23 0.32
CA ALA A 51 -6.51 6.50 -0.37
C ALA A 51 -5.92 6.42 -1.80
N ILE A 52 -4.79 5.73 -1.99
CA ILE A 52 -4.20 5.48 -3.32
C ILE A 52 -5.20 4.73 -4.20
N LYS A 53 -5.76 3.62 -3.69
CA LYS A 53 -6.71 2.81 -4.44
C LYS A 53 -7.97 3.58 -4.80
N ALA A 54 -8.49 4.42 -3.90
CA ALA A 54 -9.62 5.29 -4.18
C ALA A 54 -9.33 6.24 -5.36
N ARG A 55 -8.18 6.95 -5.34
CA ARG A 55 -7.77 7.84 -6.44
C ARG A 55 -7.64 7.11 -7.78
N VAL A 56 -7.18 5.86 -7.75
CA VAL A 56 -7.00 5.03 -8.95
C VAL A 56 -8.35 4.65 -9.54
N VAL A 57 -9.30 4.25 -8.68
CA VAL A 57 -10.67 3.97 -9.08
C VAL A 57 -11.34 5.22 -9.65
N GLU A 58 -11.20 6.38 -9.01
CA GLU A 58 -11.74 7.65 -9.50
C GLU A 58 -11.19 8.02 -10.89
N LYS A 59 -9.91 7.74 -11.15
CA LYS A 59 -9.27 8.01 -12.45
C LYS A 59 -9.67 7.00 -13.54
N ASP A 60 -10.04 5.78 -13.19
CA ASP A 60 -10.38 4.71 -14.14
C ASP A 60 -11.47 3.77 -13.60
N GLU A 61 -12.68 4.31 -13.43
CA GLU A 61 -13.83 3.59 -12.88
C GLU A 61 -14.23 2.37 -13.71
N ARG A 62 -13.92 2.36 -15.01
CA ARG A 62 -14.29 1.31 -15.98
C ARG A 62 -13.20 0.27 -16.23
N GLU A 63 -12.15 0.23 -15.41
CA GLU A 63 -11.04 -0.73 -15.50
C GLU A 63 -10.40 -0.78 -16.90
N SER A 64 -10.32 0.36 -17.54
CA SER A 64 -9.94 0.44 -18.95
C SER A 64 -8.47 0.07 -19.13
N ARG A 65 -7.56 0.63 -18.30
CA ARG A 65 -6.09 0.44 -18.37
C ARG A 65 -5.33 0.68 -17.06
N TYR A 66 -5.71 1.63 -16.21
CA TYR A 66 -4.96 2.02 -15.01
C TYR A 66 -5.19 1.08 -13.82
N ARG A 67 -6.39 0.49 -13.71
CA ARG A 67 -6.73 -0.42 -12.60
C ARG A 67 -6.05 -1.81 -12.71
N MET A 68 -5.49 -2.15 -13.86
CA MET A 68 -4.86 -3.46 -14.09
C MET A 68 -3.43 -3.55 -13.50
N VAL A 69 -2.87 -2.42 -13.06
CA VAL A 69 -1.52 -2.33 -12.48
C VAL A 69 -1.57 -2.39 -10.94
N LEU A 70 -2.76 -2.26 -10.32
CA LEU A 70 -2.96 -1.93 -8.91
C LEU A 70 -3.93 -2.84 -8.15
#